data_AF-A0A6C0J5P0-F1
#
_entry.id   AF-A0A6C0J5P0-F1
#
_cell.length_a   1.000
_cell.length_b   1.000
_cell.length_c   1.000
_cell.angle_alpha   90.00
_cell.angle_beta   90.00
_cell.angle_gamma   90.00
#
_symmetry.space_group_name_H-M   'P 1'
#
loop_
_entity.id
_entity.type
_entity.pdbx_description
1 polymer ?
#
loop_
_entity_poly.entity_id
_entity_poly.type
_entity_poly.pdbx_seq_one_letter_code
_entity_poly.pdbx_strand_id
1 'polypeptide(L)'
;MNYNNKKQINDKINKVTDKDILLKIFDTVKHELYCKNGNKKFTQNNNGIFFDLNKISDETLTKLNNILNENIDSSDTENTSIKYTTYSSENND
;
A
#
# COMPACT_ATOMS: atom_id res chain seq x y z
N MET A 1 6.55 6.48 -12.74
CA MET A 1 5.84 5.31 -12.20
C MET A 1 4.43 5.32 -12.77
N ASN A 2 3.94 4.19 -13.27
CA ASN A 2 2.64 4.15 -13.97
C ASN A 2 1.46 4.27 -12.97
N TYR A 3 0.27 4.52 -13.51
CA TYR A 3 -0.95 4.67 -12.72
C TYR A 3 -1.29 3.42 -11.88
N ASN A 4 -1.14 2.22 -12.46
CA ASN A 4 -1.45 0.97 -11.77
C ASN A 4 -0.60 0.75 -10.53
N ASN A 5 0.70 1.04 -10.61
CA ASN A 5 1.62 0.91 -9.47
C ASN A 5 1.29 1.93 -8.38
N LYS A 6 0.94 3.17 -8.74
CA LYS A 6 0.48 4.19 -7.78
C LYS A 6 -0.81 3.75 -7.08
N LYS A 7 -1.74 3.14 -7.81
CA LYS A 7 -2.97 2.57 -7.26
C LYS A 7 -2.66 1.45 -6.26
N GLN A 8 -1.76 0.53 -6.61
CA GLN A 8 -1.33 -0.54 -5.69
C GLN A 8 -0.70 0.01 -4.40
N ILE A 9 0.17 1.02 -4.51
CA ILE A 9 0.74 1.70 -3.33
C ILE A 9 -0.38 2.28 -2.46
N ASN A 10 -1.34 3.00 -3.06
CA ASN A 10 -2.47 3.55 -2.33
C ASN A 10 -3.27 2.48 -1.59
N ASP A 11 -3.59 1.38 -2.27
CA ASP A 11 -4.36 0.27 -1.71
C ASP A 11 -3.59 -0.40 -0.56
N LYS A 12 -2.28 -0.56 -0.69
CA LYS A 12 -1.41 -1.09 0.38
C LYS A 12 -1.34 -0.14 1.58
N ILE A 13 -1.14 1.17 1.37
CA ILE A 13 -1.10 2.17 2.44
C ILE A 13 -2.39 2.13 3.26
N ASN A 14 -3.56 2.04 2.60
CA ASN A 14 -4.85 2.02 3.29
C ASN A 14 -5.09 0.74 4.12
N LYS A 15 -4.31 -0.32 3.91
CA LYS A 15 -4.35 -1.55 4.73
C LYS A 15 -3.43 -1.46 5.96
N VAL A 16 -2.53 -0.49 6.03
CA VAL A 16 -1.59 -0.36 7.15
C VAL A 16 -2.34 0.15 8.39
N THR A 17 -2.35 -0.66 9.43
CA THR A 17 -2.87 -0.29 10.76
C THR A 17 -1.74 -0.02 11.76
N ASP A 18 -0.54 -0.50 11.49
CA ASP A 18 0.64 -0.33 12.34
C ASP A 18 1.13 1.13 12.31
N LYS A 19 1.16 1.75 13.49
CA LYS A 19 1.57 3.14 13.68
C LYS A 19 3.02 3.38 13.26
N ASP A 20 3.93 2.45 13.50
CA ASP A 20 5.35 2.62 13.19
C ASP A 20 5.59 2.56 11.69
N ILE A 21 4.85 1.71 10.98
CA ILE A 21 4.85 1.68 9.52
C ILE A 21 4.28 2.99 8.97
N LEU A 22 3.17 3.49 9.52
CA LEU A 22 2.58 4.77 9.11
C LEU A 22 3.55 5.95 9.34
N LEU A 23 4.29 5.95 10.44
CA LEU A 23 5.33 6.95 10.71
C LEU A 23 6.47 6.87 9.68
N LYS A 24 6.96 5.67 9.37
CA LYS A 24 7.98 5.47 8.31
C LYS A 24 7.51 5.94 6.94
N ILE A 25 6.26 5.65 6.58
CA ILE A 25 5.63 6.12 5.34
C ILE A 25 5.62 7.65 5.33
N PHE A 26 5.14 8.28 6.40
CA PHE A 26 5.08 9.73 6.50
C PHE A 26 6.47 10.37 6.42
N ASP A 27 7.45 9.83 7.13
CA ASP A 27 8.82 10.32 7.11
C ASP A 27 9.50 10.20 5.73
N THR A 28 9.09 9.20 4.96
CA THR A 28 9.58 9.02 3.59
C THR A 28 9.03 10.11 2.67
N VAL A 29 7.75 10.46 2.78
CA VAL A 29 7.12 11.47 1.90
C VAL A 29 7.27 12.90 2.38
N LYS A 30 7.51 13.14 3.68
CA LYS A 30 7.39 14.48 4.30
C LYS A 30 8.18 15.56 3.55
N HIS A 31 9.38 15.24 3.05
CA HIS A 31 10.25 16.21 2.39
C HIS A 31 9.64 16.76 1.07
N GLU A 32 8.77 16.00 0.42
CA GLU A 32 8.05 16.44 -0.79
C GLU A 32 6.70 17.09 -0.49
N LEU A 33 6.17 16.81 0.70
CA LEU A 33 4.92 17.36 1.21
C LEU A 33 5.05 18.81 1.70
N TYR A 34 6.28 19.33 1.85
CA TYR A 34 6.54 20.74 2.15
C TYR A 34 7.10 21.45 0.91
N CYS A 35 6.56 22.63 0.62
CA CYS A 35 7.13 23.56 -0.35
C CYS A 35 8.40 24.22 0.22
N LYS A 36 9.26 24.76 -0.67
CA LYS A 36 10.46 25.54 -0.28
C LYS A 36 10.15 26.75 0.62
N ASN A 37 8.91 27.25 0.57
CA ASN A 37 8.42 28.35 1.40
C ASN A 37 7.72 27.90 2.70
N GLY A 38 7.77 26.60 3.03
CA GLY A 38 7.12 26.03 4.22
C GLY A 38 5.65 25.68 4.07
N ASN A 39 5.02 25.95 2.91
CA ASN A 39 3.62 25.59 2.69
C ASN A 39 3.42 24.07 2.61
N LYS A 40 2.35 23.58 3.24
CA LYS A 40 1.96 22.17 3.23
C LYS A 40 1.23 21.81 1.93
N LYS A 41 1.58 20.68 1.33
CA LYS A 41 0.89 20.06 0.18
C LYS A 41 0.00 18.87 0.58
N PHE A 42 -0.37 18.81 1.85
CA PHE A 42 -1.21 17.75 2.43
C PHE A 42 -2.30 18.37 3.29
N THR A 43 -3.40 17.65 3.46
CA THR A 43 -4.48 17.99 4.37
C THR A 43 -4.32 17.17 5.63
N GLN A 44 -4.56 17.76 6.80
CA GLN A 44 -4.57 17.07 8.08
C GLN A 44 -5.88 17.36 8.81
N ASN A 45 -6.51 16.32 9.36
CA ASN A 45 -7.66 16.44 10.26
C ASN A 45 -7.54 15.40 11.39
N ASN A 46 -8.60 15.28 12.21
CA ASN A 46 -8.63 14.33 13.33
C ASN A 46 -8.54 12.85 12.89
N ASN A 47 -8.79 12.56 11.61
CA ASN A 47 -8.76 11.22 11.04
C ASN A 47 -7.41 10.89 10.38
N GLY A 48 -6.50 11.86 10.24
CA GLY A 48 -5.15 11.62 9.73
C GLY A 48 -4.65 12.65 8.73
N ILE A 49 -3.68 12.21 7.93
CA ILE A 49 -2.95 13.00 6.94
C ILE A 49 -3.27 12.46 5.54
N PHE A 50 -3.65 13.35 4.63
CA PHE A 50 -4.06 13.04 3.28
C PHE A 50 -3.20 13.81 2.29
N PHE A 51 -2.61 13.12 1.31
CA PHE A 51 -1.75 13.72 0.29
C PHE A 51 -1.92 13.04 -1.07
N ASP A 52 -1.54 13.75 -2.13
CA ASP A 52 -1.71 13.29 -3.51
C ASP A 52 -0.44 12.57 -4.01
N LEU A 53 -0.53 11.26 -4.25
CA LEU A 53 0.55 10.43 -4.78
C LEU A 53 1.01 10.87 -6.18
N ASN A 54 0.21 11.63 -6.93
CA ASN A 54 0.63 12.16 -8.22
C ASN A 54 1.65 13.29 -8.09
N LYS A 55 1.74 13.91 -6.91
CA LYS A 55 2.69 14.98 -6.60
C LYS A 55 3.99 14.47 -5.96
N ILE A 56 4.11 13.16 -5.78
CA ILE A 56 5.27 12.50 -5.21
C ILE A 56 6.16 11.97 -6.35
N SER A 57 7.47 12.15 -6.19
CA SER A 57 8.47 11.67 -7.14
C SER A 57 8.48 10.14 -7.23
N ASP A 58 8.87 9.63 -8.40
CA ASP A 58 8.98 8.19 -8.63
C ASP A 58 9.99 7.51 -7.70
N GLU A 59 11.05 8.23 -7.30
CA GLU A 59 12.06 7.72 -6.36
C GLU A 59 11.43 7.47 -4.97
N THR A 60 10.70 8.45 -4.46
CA THR A 60 10.02 8.35 -3.17
C THR A 60 8.90 7.30 -3.21
N LEU A 61 8.16 7.20 -4.32
CA LEU A 61 7.18 6.14 -4.52
C LEU A 61 7.81 4.74 -4.54
N THR A 62 9.01 4.61 -5.10
CA THR A 62 9.76 3.33 -5.08
C THR A 62 10.17 2.96 -3.65
N LYS A 63 10.65 3.93 -2.86
CA LYS A 63 10.98 3.72 -1.43
C LYS A 63 9.76 3.30 -0.63
N LEU A 64 8.62 3.96 -0.86
CA LEU A 64 7.34 3.58 -0.24
C LEU A 64 6.97 2.13 -0.59
N ASN A 65 7.07 1.76 -1.86
CA ASN A 65 6.74 0.41 -2.29
C ASN A 65 7.61 -0.65 -1.60
N ASN A 66 8.90 -0.37 -1.41
CA ASN A 66 9.80 -1.27 -0.69
C ASN A 66 9.39 -1.43 0.78
N ILE A 67 9.10 -0.32 1.48
CA ILE A 67 8.62 -0.34 2.87
C ILE A 67 7.33 -1.18 2.97
N LEU A 68 6.39 -0.97 2.05
CA LEU A 68 5.12 -1.70 2.05
C LEU A 68 5.33 -3.19 1.77
N ASN A 69 6.18 -3.56 0.81
CA ASN A 69 6.42 -4.97 0.49
C ASN A 69 7.12 -5.70 1.65
N GLU A 70 8.10 -5.06 2.31
CA GLU A 70 8.81 -5.64 3.46
C GLU A 70 7.89 -5.88 4.67
N ASN A 71 6.83 -5.09 4.82
CA ASN A 71 6.01 -5.10 6.04
C ASN A 71 4.56 -5.62 5.83
N ILE A 72 4.07 -5.71 4.59
CA ILE A 72 2.69 -6.14 4.26
C ILE A 72 2.67 -7.44 3.47
N ASP A 73 3.63 -7.69 2.56
CA ASP A 73 3.59 -8.88 1.69
C ASP A 73 3.93 -10.19 2.44
N SER A 74 4.14 -10.13 3.76
CA SER A 74 4.21 -11.33 4.61
C SER A 74 2.85 -11.99 4.85
N SER A 75 1.72 -11.37 4.47
CA SER A 75 0.37 -11.91 4.74
C SER A 75 -0.39 -12.46 3.52
N ASP A 76 0.10 -12.30 2.29
CA ASP A 76 -0.62 -12.69 1.06
C ASP A 76 -0.04 -13.96 0.39
N THR A 77 0.48 -14.90 1.18
CA THR A 77 0.64 -16.30 0.73
C THR A 77 -0.61 -17.11 1.06
N GLU A 78 -1.79 -16.63 0.68
CA GLU A 78 -2.96 -17.50 0.51
C GLU A 78 -3.56 -17.26 -0.86
N ASN A 79 -2.77 -17.62 -1.86
CA ASN A 79 -3.30 -18.17 -3.10
C ASN A 79 -3.86 -19.57 -2.77
N THR A 80 -4.92 -19.64 -1.95
CA THR A 80 -5.71 -20.85 -1.75
C THR A 80 -6.45 -21.11 -3.06
N SER A 81 -5.72 -21.67 -4.03
CA SER A 81 -6.31 -22.44 -5.11
C SER A 81 -7.17 -23.50 -4.43
N ILE A 82 -8.47 -23.24 -4.39
CA ILE A 82 -9.48 -24.19 -3.94
C ILE A 82 -9.34 -25.37 -4.90
N LYS A 83 -8.63 -26.42 -4.46
CA LYS A 83 -8.61 -27.69 -5.17
C LYS A 83 -10.04 -28.23 -5.14
N TYR A 84 -10.74 -28.08 -6.25
CA TYR A 84 -11.96 -28.82 -6.51
C TYR A 84 -11.60 -30.31 -6.52
N THR A 85 -11.83 -31.00 -5.40
CA THR A 85 -11.97 -32.46 -5.42
C THR A 85 -13.34 -32.78 -5.98
N THR A 86 -13.38 -33.21 -7.24
CA THR A 86 -14.55 -33.87 -7.82
C THR A 86 -14.76 -35.20 -7.11
N TYR A 87 -15.78 -35.26 -6.25
CA TYR A 87 -16.36 -36.53 -5.86
C TYR A 87 -17.18 -37.03 -7.05
N SER A 88 -16.56 -37.86 -7.89
CA SER A 88 -17.33 -38.74 -8.77
C SER A 88 -18.05 -39.73 -7.87
N SER A 89 -19.32 -39.46 -7.63
CA SER A 89 -20.23 -40.35 -6.93
C SER A 89 -20.27 -41.70 -7.64
N GLU A 90 -19.86 -42.71 -6.88
CA GLU A 90 -20.44 -44.06 -6.80
C GLU A 90 -20.93 -44.70 -8.11
N ASN A 91 -20.19 -45.75 -8.47
CA ASN A 91 -20.72 -47.06 -8.86
C ASN A 91 -22.24 -47.17 -8.65
N ASN A 92 -22.98 -47.27 -9.74
CA ASN A 92 -24.21 -48.05 -9.73
C ASN A 92 -23.98 -49.22 -10.70
N ASP A 93 -24.23 -50.40 -10.15
CA ASP A 93 -24.17 -51.73 -10.78
C ASP A 93 -24.91 -51.83 -12.12
#